data_AF-A0A1M5PQ26-F1
#
_entry.id   AF-A0A1M5PQ26-F1
#
_cell.length_a   1.000
_cell.length_b   1.000
_cell.length_c   1.000
_cell.angle_alpha   90.00
_cell.angle_beta   90.00
_cell.angle_gamma   90.00
#
_symmetry.space_group_name_H-M   'P 1'
#
loop_
_entity.id
_entity.type
_entity.pdbx_description
1 polymer ?
#
loop_
_entity_poly.entity_id
_entity_poly.type
_entity_poly.pdbx_seq_one_letter_code
_entity_poly.pdbx_strand_id
1 'polypeptide(L)'
;MPKLGETDRRERFKAMQVVEALRSGVPSRYSTRLLPDLREELTDKIKEDLEVFAAGRIPEGRIIWGEYGQGKTHVLTAIEHTALDMGFAVSMISLSREVSGQRLDTFYARAAQRIRTPDSSVYGIYNRLASTRLSSLAGTPMYEKKRYVHELPVIVLEEFMASDPEEQELLYSDLMGVRIAMPELKNIYRRNHGQPFPRLEQNFKPRDHMTAYLGLMADLIKFCGYKGWVILIDELELMGRLGRQSRLAAYRNLYWLLNIGGEHEYPIYVVAAAASRLQSELWYAERNNDRDNIPEIAGARLQDWEKIGRGRWNTFSGGQ
;
A
#
# COMPACT_ATOMS: atom_id res chain seq x y z
N MET A 1 -36.75 22.19 -24.22
CA MET A 1 -37.11 20.77 -24.03
C MET A 1 -36.07 19.92 -24.74
N PRO A 2 -35.19 19.18 -24.03
CA PRO A 2 -34.22 18.30 -24.68
C PRO A 2 -34.95 17.12 -25.32
N LYS A 3 -34.55 16.73 -26.54
CA LYS A 3 -35.22 15.70 -27.34
C LYS A 3 -35.04 14.32 -26.68
N LEU A 4 -36.15 13.62 -26.42
CA LEU A 4 -36.23 12.30 -25.77
C LEU A 4 -35.34 11.19 -26.39
N GLY A 5 -34.73 11.40 -27.56
CA GLY A 5 -33.90 10.40 -28.26
C GLY A 5 -32.39 10.45 -28.00
N GLU A 6 -31.85 11.55 -27.42
CA GLU A 6 -30.40 11.66 -27.13
C GLU A 6 -29.99 10.93 -25.84
N THR A 7 -30.90 10.88 -24.86
CA THR A 7 -30.68 10.23 -23.56
C THR A 7 -30.61 8.70 -23.71
N ASP A 8 -31.53 8.11 -24.48
CA ASP A 8 -31.58 6.66 -24.75
C ASP A 8 -30.36 6.15 -25.55
N ARG A 9 -29.85 6.98 -26.49
CA ARG A 9 -28.62 6.66 -27.24
C ARG A 9 -27.38 6.66 -26.37
N ARG A 10 -27.28 7.60 -25.41
CA ARG A 10 -26.20 7.65 -24.41
C ARG A 10 -26.27 6.48 -23.44
N GLU A 11 -27.47 6.07 -23.01
CA GLU A 11 -27.64 4.92 -22.13
C GLU A 11 -27.30 3.59 -22.80
N ARG A 12 -27.72 3.37 -24.05
CA ARG A 12 -27.33 2.19 -24.83
C ARG A 12 -25.83 2.10 -25.07
N PHE A 13 -25.20 3.24 -25.37
CA PHE A 13 -23.75 3.29 -25.56
C PHE A 13 -22.99 2.95 -24.27
N LYS A 14 -23.47 3.43 -23.11
CA LYS A 14 -22.92 3.08 -21.79
C LYS A 14 -23.10 1.60 -21.48
N ALA A 15 -24.28 1.03 -21.74
CA ALA A 15 -24.56 -0.39 -21.51
C ALA A 15 -23.64 -1.30 -22.37
N MET A 16 -23.41 -0.94 -23.63
CA MET A 16 -22.46 -1.66 -24.49
C MET A 16 -21.01 -1.60 -23.99
N GLN A 17 -20.56 -0.47 -23.45
CA GLN A 17 -19.22 -0.36 -22.87
C GLN A 17 -19.04 -1.22 -21.62
N VAL A 18 -20.09 -1.34 -20.79
CA VAL A 18 -20.10 -2.24 -19.62
C VAL A 18 -20.05 -3.70 -20.07
N VAL A 19 -20.87 -4.09 -21.05
CA VAL A 19 -20.89 -5.46 -21.58
C VAL A 19 -19.55 -5.84 -22.22
N GLU A 20 -18.92 -4.93 -22.96
CA GLU A 20 -17.63 -5.19 -23.59
C GLU A 20 -16.48 -5.24 -22.57
N ALA A 21 -16.55 -4.44 -21.49
CA ALA A 21 -15.60 -4.53 -20.36
C ALA A 21 -15.73 -5.86 -19.60
N LEU A 22 -16.96 -6.35 -19.42
CA LEU A 22 -17.22 -7.68 -18.84
C LEU A 22 -16.74 -8.81 -19.77
N ARG A 23 -16.95 -8.68 -21.08
CA ARG A 23 -16.54 -9.68 -22.08
C ARG A 23 -15.02 -9.77 -22.26
N SER A 24 -14.33 -8.64 -22.15
CA SER A 24 -12.86 -8.56 -22.35
C SER A 24 -12.07 -8.75 -21.06
N GLY A 25 -12.71 -8.75 -19.89
CA GLY A 25 -12.03 -8.84 -18.60
C GLY A 25 -11.17 -7.62 -18.25
N VAL A 26 -11.32 -6.51 -18.98
CA VAL A 26 -10.58 -5.26 -18.78
C VAL A 26 -11.48 -4.26 -18.03
N PRO A 27 -11.18 -3.90 -16.77
CA PRO A 27 -12.01 -2.98 -16.00
C PRO A 27 -11.96 -1.57 -16.61
N SER A 28 -13.13 -0.98 -16.88
CA SER A 28 -13.26 0.44 -17.19
C SER A 28 -13.80 1.20 -15.98
N ARG A 29 -13.45 2.49 -15.82
CA ARG A 29 -13.95 3.36 -14.72
C ARG A 29 -15.49 3.41 -14.63
N TYR A 30 -16.19 3.08 -15.73
CA TYR A 30 -17.65 3.08 -15.81
C TYR A 30 -18.29 1.75 -15.43
N SER A 31 -17.66 0.61 -15.73
CA SER A 31 -18.20 -0.73 -15.43
C SER A 31 -18.22 -1.05 -13.94
N THR A 32 -17.25 -0.53 -13.18
CA THR A 32 -17.16 -0.72 -11.72
C THR A 32 -18.19 0.12 -10.95
N ARG A 33 -18.74 1.19 -11.56
CA ARG A 33 -19.70 2.11 -10.93
C ARG A 33 -21.17 1.64 -11.07
N LEU A 34 -21.45 0.74 -12.02
CA LEU A 34 -22.81 0.30 -12.38
C LEU A 34 -23.15 -1.12 -11.90
N LEU A 35 -22.20 -1.83 -11.27
CA LEU A 35 -22.39 -3.16 -10.69
C LEU A 35 -22.05 -3.13 -9.20
N PRO A 36 -22.90 -2.53 -8.34
CA PRO A 36 -22.83 -2.76 -6.91
C PRO A 36 -23.45 -4.13 -6.64
N ASP A 37 -22.69 -5.20 -6.83
CA ASP A 37 -23.06 -6.50 -6.26
C ASP A 37 -21.81 -7.34 -6.05
N LEU A 38 -21.36 -7.38 -4.79
CA LEU A 38 -21.24 -8.61 -3.99
C LEU A 38 -20.65 -8.25 -2.62
N ARG A 39 -21.58 -8.16 -1.64
CA ARG A 39 -21.44 -7.86 -0.19
C ARG A 39 -21.52 -6.36 0.17
N GLU A 40 -22.74 -5.83 0.26
CA GLU A 40 -23.03 -4.49 0.84
C GLU A 40 -22.30 -4.30 2.18
N GLU A 41 -22.34 -5.31 3.06
CA GLU A 41 -21.63 -5.32 4.35
C GLU A 41 -20.11 -5.08 4.24
N LEU A 42 -19.46 -5.62 3.20
CA LEU A 42 -18.01 -5.43 3.00
C LEU A 42 -17.72 -3.99 2.57
N THR A 43 -18.52 -3.45 1.66
CA THR A 43 -18.33 -2.09 1.14
C THR A 43 -18.59 -1.05 2.22
N ASP A 44 -19.65 -1.24 3.01
CA ASP A 44 -19.94 -0.40 4.17
C ASP A 44 -18.79 -0.46 5.18
N LYS A 45 -18.24 -1.65 5.44
CA LYS A 45 -17.15 -1.77 6.40
C LYS A 45 -15.85 -1.11 5.95
N ILE A 46 -15.51 -1.23 4.66
CA ILE A 46 -14.35 -0.54 4.09
C ILE A 46 -14.56 0.98 4.15
N LYS A 47 -15.78 1.45 3.87
CA LYS A 47 -16.11 2.87 3.95
C LYS A 47 -15.98 3.39 5.38
N GLU A 48 -16.50 2.67 6.38
CA GLU A 48 -16.30 3.01 7.79
C GLU A 48 -14.82 3.13 8.15
N ASP A 49 -13.98 2.19 7.71
CA ASP A 49 -12.54 2.25 7.96
C ASP A 49 -11.90 3.48 7.30
N LEU A 50 -12.28 3.80 6.06
CA LEU A 50 -11.80 4.99 5.36
C LEU A 50 -12.27 6.28 6.06
N GLU A 51 -13.47 6.31 6.65
CA GLU A 51 -13.95 7.43 7.46
C GLU A 51 -13.16 7.57 8.77
N VAL A 52 -12.91 6.46 9.47
CA VAL A 52 -12.02 6.43 10.65
C VAL A 52 -10.62 6.92 10.29
N PHE A 53 -10.11 6.50 9.13
CA PHE A 53 -8.80 6.87 8.63
C PHE A 53 -8.71 8.35 8.26
N ALA A 54 -9.76 8.88 7.63
CA ALA A 54 -9.90 10.31 7.34
C ALA A 54 -9.91 11.15 8.61
N ALA A 55 -10.47 10.62 9.71
CA ALA A 55 -10.47 11.26 11.03
C ALA A 55 -9.12 11.18 11.77
N GLY A 56 -8.09 10.60 11.16
CA GLY A 56 -6.72 10.57 11.70
C GLY A 56 -6.37 9.35 12.55
N ARG A 57 -7.30 8.39 12.71
CA ARG A 57 -7.01 7.11 13.37
C ARG A 57 -6.61 6.06 12.34
N ILE A 58 -5.55 5.30 12.57
CA ILE A 58 -5.07 4.30 11.61
C ILE A 58 -5.84 2.99 11.86
N PRO A 59 -6.76 2.57 10.97
CA PRO A 59 -7.50 1.32 11.15
C PRO A 59 -6.58 0.11 10.98
N GLU A 60 -7.02 -1.03 11.54
CA GLU A 60 -6.43 -2.32 11.17
C GLU A 60 -6.79 -2.65 9.72
N GLY A 61 -5.83 -3.18 8.96
CA GLY A 61 -6.01 -3.60 7.59
C GLY A 61 -6.95 -4.80 7.46
N ARG A 62 -7.44 -5.04 6.24
CA ARG A 62 -8.39 -6.12 5.95
C ARG A 62 -7.87 -7.12 4.93
N ILE A 63 -8.31 -8.37 5.06
CA ILE A 63 -8.12 -9.40 4.03
C ILE A 63 -9.49 -9.85 3.54
N ILE A 64 -9.70 -9.74 2.23
CA ILE A 64 -10.91 -10.16 1.51
C ILE A 64 -10.66 -11.56 0.95
N TRP A 65 -11.46 -12.51 1.39
CA TRP A 65 -11.39 -13.90 0.95
C TRP A 65 -12.42 -14.18 -0.14
N GLY A 66 -12.01 -14.92 -1.16
CA GLY A 66 -12.92 -15.40 -2.19
C GLY A 66 -12.27 -16.45 -3.08
N GLU A 67 -13.06 -17.33 -3.68
CA GLU A 67 -12.54 -18.33 -4.61
C GLU A 67 -11.94 -17.69 -5.88
N TYR A 68 -11.22 -18.48 -6.66
CA TYR A 68 -10.67 -18.01 -7.93
C TYR A 68 -11.81 -17.64 -8.89
N GLY A 69 -11.70 -16.50 -9.57
CA GLY A 69 -12.75 -15.99 -10.47
C GLY A 69 -13.92 -15.27 -9.80
N GLN A 70 -13.99 -15.18 -8.46
CA GLN A 70 -15.09 -14.52 -7.72
C GLN A 70 -15.00 -12.98 -7.66
N GLY A 71 -14.33 -12.33 -8.61
CA GLY A 71 -14.30 -10.86 -8.69
C GLY A 71 -13.49 -10.13 -7.60
N LYS A 72 -12.54 -10.76 -6.91
CA LYS A 72 -11.71 -10.08 -5.87
C LYS A 72 -10.99 -8.83 -6.39
N THR A 73 -10.36 -8.91 -7.56
CA THR A 73 -9.74 -7.77 -8.23
C THR A 73 -10.76 -6.66 -8.52
N HIS A 74 -12.00 -7.03 -8.86
CA HIS A 74 -13.09 -6.08 -9.07
C HIS A 74 -13.45 -5.35 -7.78
N VAL A 75 -13.54 -6.07 -6.64
CA VAL A 75 -13.77 -5.47 -5.32
C VAL A 75 -12.65 -4.51 -4.95
N LEU A 76 -11.38 -4.90 -5.11
CA LEU A 76 -10.25 -3.99 -4.89
C LEU A 76 -10.32 -2.74 -5.79
N THR A 77 -10.73 -2.90 -7.05
CA THR A 77 -10.92 -1.77 -7.98
C THR A 77 -12.03 -0.82 -7.48
N ALA A 78 -13.14 -1.36 -6.95
CA ALA A 78 -14.20 -0.55 -6.36
C ALA A 78 -13.72 0.22 -5.11
N ILE A 79 -12.91 -0.42 -4.26
CA ILE A 79 -12.28 0.22 -3.10
C ILE A 79 -11.31 1.32 -3.54
N GLU A 80 -10.50 1.09 -4.58
CA GLU A 80 -9.61 2.10 -5.16
C GLU A 80 -10.38 3.36 -5.55
N HIS A 81 -11.49 3.20 -6.28
CA HIS A 81 -12.35 4.32 -6.67
C HIS A 81 -12.91 5.06 -5.46
N THR A 82 -13.42 4.34 -4.48
CA THR A 82 -14.00 4.92 -3.26
C THR A 82 -12.95 5.70 -2.47
N ALA A 83 -11.76 5.14 -2.28
CA ALA A 83 -10.67 5.80 -1.57
C ALA A 83 -10.16 7.06 -2.30
N LEU A 84 -10.03 7.02 -3.63
CA LEU A 84 -9.69 8.19 -4.44
C LEU A 84 -10.78 9.28 -4.32
N ASP A 85 -12.06 8.93 -4.44
CA ASP A 85 -13.18 9.87 -4.31
C ASP A 85 -13.24 10.49 -2.89
N MET A 86 -12.79 9.75 -1.87
CA MET A 86 -12.66 10.25 -0.50
C MET A 86 -11.41 11.10 -0.24
N GLY A 87 -10.50 11.26 -1.21
CA GLY A 87 -9.30 12.09 -1.08
C GLY A 87 -8.05 11.38 -0.57
N PHE A 88 -8.01 10.05 -0.63
CA PHE A 88 -6.80 9.26 -0.33
C PHE A 88 -5.92 9.10 -1.57
N ALA A 89 -4.61 8.89 -1.34
CA ALA A 89 -3.75 8.36 -2.38
C ALA A 89 -3.80 6.83 -2.32
N VAL A 90 -3.80 6.16 -3.47
CA VAL A 90 -4.02 4.71 -3.54
C VAL A 90 -2.96 4.03 -4.40
N SER A 91 -2.40 2.93 -3.92
CA SER A 91 -1.53 2.05 -4.71
C SER A 91 -2.15 0.66 -4.84
N MET A 92 -2.42 0.21 -6.06
CA MET A 92 -2.86 -1.16 -6.32
C MET A 92 -1.71 -2.01 -6.88
N ILE A 93 -1.36 -3.05 -6.15
CA ILE A 93 -0.31 -3.99 -6.51
C ILE A 93 -0.85 -5.41 -6.52
N SER A 94 -0.30 -6.25 -7.39
CA SER A 94 -0.52 -7.70 -7.36
C SER A 94 0.80 -8.34 -6.96
N LEU A 95 0.77 -9.26 -5.99
CA LEU A 95 1.95 -10.04 -5.68
C LEU A 95 2.35 -10.88 -6.90
N SER A 96 3.63 -11.22 -6.99
CA SER A 96 4.13 -12.06 -8.07
C SER A 96 5.41 -12.76 -7.63
N ARG A 97 6.05 -13.50 -8.54
CA ARG A 97 7.39 -14.07 -8.26
C ARG A 97 8.43 -12.97 -8.02
N GLU A 98 8.28 -11.82 -8.67
CA GLU A 98 9.20 -10.67 -8.55
C GLU A 98 8.85 -9.77 -7.37
N VAL A 99 7.54 -9.60 -7.11
CA VAL A 99 7.00 -8.78 -6.03
C VAL A 99 6.52 -9.70 -4.93
N SER A 100 7.47 -10.23 -4.17
CA SER A 100 7.17 -11.21 -3.13
C SER A 100 6.94 -10.52 -1.78
N GLY A 101 5.97 -11.00 -1.00
CA GLY A 101 5.66 -10.45 0.33
C GLY A 101 6.84 -10.47 1.32
N GLN A 102 7.85 -11.32 1.11
CA GLN A 102 9.06 -11.38 1.95
C GLN A 102 10.01 -10.19 1.76
N ARG A 103 9.96 -9.52 0.60
CA ARG A 103 10.92 -8.49 0.20
C ARG A 103 10.23 -7.13 0.16
N LEU A 104 10.22 -6.45 1.30
CA LEU A 104 9.62 -5.11 1.43
C LEU A 104 10.22 -4.09 0.46
N ASP A 105 11.49 -4.24 0.08
CA ASP A 105 12.14 -3.38 -0.90
C ASP A 105 11.48 -3.45 -2.28
N THR A 106 11.21 -4.66 -2.76
CA THR A 106 10.50 -4.87 -4.03
C THR A 106 9.02 -4.50 -3.95
N PHE A 107 8.38 -4.79 -2.82
CA PHE A 107 7.00 -4.40 -2.56
C PHE A 107 6.84 -2.88 -2.56
N TYR A 108 7.70 -2.19 -1.80
CA TYR A 108 7.67 -0.74 -1.67
C TYR A 108 7.90 -0.07 -3.01
N ALA A 109 8.94 -0.44 -3.76
CA ALA A 109 9.22 0.17 -5.06
C ALA A 109 8.01 0.08 -6.01
N ARG A 110 7.32 -1.07 -6.01
CA ARG A 110 6.11 -1.27 -6.81
C ARG A 110 4.91 -0.46 -6.31
N ALA A 111 4.71 -0.40 -4.99
CA ALA A 111 3.63 0.37 -4.39
C ALA A 111 3.83 1.88 -4.62
N ALA A 112 5.04 2.39 -4.38
CA ALA A 112 5.39 3.79 -4.56
C ALA A 112 5.19 4.23 -6.02
N GLN A 113 5.75 3.48 -6.99
CA GLN A 113 5.60 3.77 -8.42
C GLN A 113 4.16 3.74 -8.95
N ARG A 114 3.22 3.17 -8.18
CA ARG A 114 1.80 3.06 -8.53
C ARG A 114 0.88 3.92 -7.66
N ILE A 115 1.42 4.89 -6.94
CA ILE A 115 0.60 5.85 -6.18
C ILE A 115 -0.27 6.63 -7.16
N ARG A 116 -1.59 6.49 -7.05
CA ARG A 116 -2.58 7.33 -7.73
C ARG A 116 -3.10 8.36 -6.76
N THR A 117 -3.35 9.55 -7.27
CA THR A 117 -3.96 10.64 -6.51
C THR A 117 -5.30 11.02 -7.14
N PRO A 118 -6.23 11.62 -6.36
CA PRO A 118 -7.57 11.98 -6.87
C PRO A 118 -7.55 13.02 -8.00
N ASP A 119 -6.49 13.83 -8.06
CA ASP A 119 -6.35 15.06 -8.83
C ASP A 119 -5.35 14.95 -9.99
N SER A 120 -4.76 13.77 -10.21
CA SER A 120 -3.75 13.53 -11.26
C SER A 120 -4.05 12.27 -12.06
N SER A 121 -3.78 12.32 -13.37
CA SER A 121 -3.72 11.12 -14.22
C SER A 121 -2.35 10.44 -14.23
N VAL A 122 -1.32 11.14 -13.75
CA VAL A 122 0.06 10.64 -13.63
C VAL A 122 0.27 10.07 -12.23
N TYR A 123 0.96 8.93 -12.15
CA TYR A 123 1.32 8.31 -10.87
C TYR A 123 2.33 9.14 -10.08
N GLY A 124 2.27 9.03 -8.76
CA GLY A 124 3.17 9.68 -7.82
C GLY A 124 2.69 11.04 -7.34
N ILE A 125 3.53 11.66 -6.52
CA ILE A 125 3.29 12.95 -5.87
C ILE A 125 4.33 14.01 -6.27
N TYR A 126 5.21 13.73 -7.24
CA TYR A 126 6.31 14.62 -7.65
C TYR A 126 5.87 16.08 -7.84
N ASN A 127 4.82 16.33 -8.65
CA ASN A 127 4.37 17.69 -8.93
C ASN A 127 3.92 18.46 -7.67
N ARG A 128 3.31 17.77 -6.71
CA ARG A 128 2.91 18.37 -5.42
C ARG A 128 4.14 18.63 -4.56
N LEU A 129 5.03 17.64 -4.46
CA LEU A 129 6.23 17.72 -3.66
C LEU A 129 7.21 18.79 -4.16
N ALA A 130 7.50 18.82 -5.47
CA ALA A 130 8.37 19.80 -6.12
C ALA A 130 7.84 21.24 -6.02
N SER A 131 6.52 21.43 -5.84
CA SER A 131 5.92 22.75 -5.62
C SER A 131 6.05 23.26 -4.17
N THR A 132 6.65 22.46 -3.29
CA THR A 132 6.71 22.74 -1.85
C THR A 132 8.10 23.21 -1.42
N ARG A 133 8.20 23.95 -0.31
CA ARG A 133 9.47 24.47 0.21
C ARG A 133 9.97 23.64 1.39
N LEU A 134 11.29 23.46 1.50
CA LEU A 134 11.92 22.75 2.62
C LEU A 134 11.46 23.28 3.99
N SER A 135 11.32 24.59 4.16
CA SER A 135 10.87 25.22 5.42
C SER A 135 9.48 24.79 5.87
N SER A 136 8.63 24.30 4.96
CA SER A 136 7.29 23.81 5.31
C SER A 136 7.28 22.40 5.87
N LEU A 137 8.40 21.68 5.80
CA LEU A 137 8.56 20.39 6.48
C LEU A 137 8.84 20.56 7.98
N ALA A 138 9.28 21.75 8.41
CA ALA A 138 9.51 22.04 9.82
C ALA A 138 8.21 21.89 10.62
N GLY A 139 8.24 21.08 11.68
CA GLY A 139 7.07 20.80 12.52
C GLY A 139 6.13 19.73 11.97
N THR A 140 6.50 19.04 10.88
CA THR A 140 5.80 17.83 10.42
C THR A 140 6.33 16.59 11.14
N PRO A 141 5.59 15.46 11.14
CA PRO A 141 6.07 14.20 11.70
C PRO A 141 7.41 13.72 11.13
N MET A 142 7.76 14.12 9.90
CA MET A 142 9.01 13.75 9.23
C MET A 142 10.27 14.19 9.98
N TYR A 143 10.16 15.25 10.80
CA TYR A 143 11.26 15.78 11.63
C TYR A 143 11.18 15.34 13.09
N GLU A 144 10.20 14.52 13.46
CA GLU A 144 10.14 13.96 14.80
C GLU A 144 11.28 12.95 15.03
N LYS A 145 11.96 13.08 16.16
CA LYS A 145 13.11 12.24 16.47
C LYS A 145 12.65 10.78 16.58
N LYS A 146 13.35 9.86 15.89
CA LYS A 146 13.03 8.43 15.84
C LYS A 146 11.67 8.09 15.20
N ARG A 147 11.08 9.01 14.43
CA ARG A 147 9.87 8.73 13.62
C ARG A 147 10.06 7.52 12.71
N TYR A 148 11.23 7.40 12.09
CA TYR A 148 11.59 6.33 11.19
C TYR A 148 12.71 5.47 11.78
N VAL A 149 12.71 4.17 11.44
CA VAL A 149 13.75 3.22 11.86
C VAL A 149 15.13 3.53 11.25
N HIS A 150 15.20 4.45 10.28
CA HIS A 150 16.42 4.86 9.62
C HIS A 150 16.28 6.29 9.06
N GLU A 151 17.33 7.10 9.15
CA GLU A 151 17.31 8.53 8.77
C GLU A 151 17.49 8.79 7.25
N LEU A 152 18.14 7.88 6.52
CA LEU A 152 18.41 8.00 5.08
C LEU A 152 17.24 8.51 4.21
N PRO A 153 15.99 8.01 4.32
CA PRO A 153 14.88 8.53 3.51
C PRO A 153 14.66 10.04 3.73
N VAL A 154 14.80 10.53 4.97
CA VAL A 154 14.66 11.96 5.29
C VAL A 154 15.79 12.77 4.67
N ILE A 155 17.03 12.28 4.73
CA ILE A 155 18.16 12.92 4.05
C ILE A 155 17.89 13.01 2.54
N VAL A 156 17.41 11.93 1.91
CA VAL A 156 17.07 11.94 0.48
C VAL A 156 15.96 12.96 0.16
N LEU A 157 14.95 13.09 1.03
CA LEU A 157 13.92 14.11 0.91
C LEU A 157 14.51 15.52 1.04
N GLU A 158 15.37 15.77 2.02
CA GLU A 158 16.01 17.08 2.21
C GLU A 158 16.84 17.46 0.98
N GLU A 159 17.62 16.53 0.44
CA GLU A 159 18.35 16.74 -0.80
C GLU A 159 17.41 17.00 -1.98
N PHE A 160 16.31 16.25 -2.11
CA PHE A 160 15.31 16.49 -3.15
C PHE A 160 14.81 17.94 -3.10
N MET A 161 14.52 18.45 -1.90
CA MET A 161 14.00 19.81 -1.72
C MET A 161 15.05 20.90 -1.93
N ALA A 162 16.34 20.57 -1.86
CA ALA A 162 17.46 21.50 -2.00
C ALA A 162 18.11 21.49 -3.40
N SER A 163 17.84 20.47 -4.20
CA SER A 163 18.46 20.22 -5.50
C SER A 163 17.71 20.85 -6.69
N ASP A 164 18.39 20.92 -7.83
CA ASP A 164 17.82 21.32 -9.12
C ASP A 164 16.89 20.23 -9.73
N PRO A 165 16.13 20.52 -10.80
CA PRO A 165 15.17 19.57 -11.37
C PRO A 165 15.75 18.23 -11.84
N GLU A 166 16.98 18.19 -12.34
CA GLU A 166 17.60 16.94 -12.85
C GLU A 166 17.89 16.00 -11.67
N GLU A 167 18.47 16.54 -10.61
CA GLU A 167 18.72 15.80 -9.38
C GLU A 167 17.45 15.46 -8.61
N GLN A 168 16.45 16.34 -8.65
CA GLN A 168 15.13 16.07 -8.08
C GLN A 168 14.50 14.81 -8.68
N GLU A 169 14.58 14.61 -9.99
CA GLU A 169 14.08 13.38 -10.62
C GLU A 169 14.81 12.14 -10.09
N LEU A 170 16.13 12.22 -9.95
CA LEU A 170 16.95 11.12 -9.43
C LEU A 170 16.63 10.79 -7.96
N LEU A 171 16.54 11.81 -7.11
CA LEU A 171 16.23 11.68 -5.68
C LEU A 171 14.79 11.24 -5.45
N TYR A 172 13.86 11.72 -6.28
CA TYR A 172 12.48 11.24 -6.26
C TYR A 172 12.40 9.77 -6.69
N SER A 173 13.19 9.35 -7.68
CA SER A 173 13.31 7.94 -8.04
C SER A 173 13.77 7.07 -6.85
N ASP A 174 14.73 7.55 -6.05
CA ASP A 174 15.15 6.90 -4.81
C ASP A 174 14.03 6.83 -3.77
N LEU A 175 13.32 7.95 -3.54
CA LEU A 175 12.12 7.97 -2.71
C LEU A 175 11.09 6.96 -3.19
N MET A 176 11.00 6.69 -4.49
CA MET A 176 10.08 5.72 -5.09
C MET A 176 10.64 4.28 -5.14
N GLY A 177 11.76 4.02 -4.45
CA GLY A 177 12.37 2.71 -4.29
C GLY A 177 13.39 2.33 -5.38
N VAL A 178 13.67 3.20 -6.34
CA VAL A 178 14.75 3.02 -7.33
C VAL A 178 16.01 3.70 -6.79
N ARG A 179 16.79 2.93 -6.03
CA ARG A 179 17.87 3.47 -5.20
C ARG A 179 18.93 4.23 -5.99
N ILE A 180 19.28 5.42 -5.52
CA ILE A 180 20.47 6.15 -5.94
C ILE A 180 21.72 5.48 -5.37
N ALA A 181 22.81 5.50 -6.13
CA ALA A 181 24.10 5.03 -5.63
C ALA A 181 24.62 5.94 -4.51
N MET A 182 25.12 5.36 -3.42
CA MET A 182 25.64 6.15 -2.29
C MET A 182 26.72 7.18 -2.66
N PRO A 183 27.67 6.92 -3.58
CA PRO A 183 28.62 7.95 -4.02
C PRO A 183 27.93 9.17 -4.65
N GLU A 184 26.87 8.94 -5.42
CA GLU A 184 26.12 10.00 -6.09
C GLU A 184 25.36 10.86 -5.06
N LEU A 185 24.64 10.23 -4.13
CA LEU A 185 23.97 10.94 -3.04
C LEU A 185 24.95 11.77 -2.20
N LYS A 186 26.14 11.23 -1.92
CA LYS A 186 27.20 11.96 -1.21
C LYS A 186 27.72 13.17 -1.99
N ASN A 187 27.77 13.08 -3.32
CA ASN A 187 28.21 14.17 -4.18
C ASN A 187 27.15 15.28 -4.24
N ILE A 188 25.86 14.92 -4.35
CA ILE A 188 24.74 15.85 -4.27
C ILE A 188 24.78 16.59 -2.93
N TYR A 189 24.82 15.86 -1.81
CA TYR A 189 24.91 16.44 -0.47
C TYR A 189 26.08 17.41 -0.31
N ARG A 190 27.27 17.03 -0.79
CA ARG A 190 28.44 17.91 -0.70
C ARG A 190 28.26 19.20 -1.51
N ARG A 191 27.59 19.16 -2.66
CA ARG A 191 27.30 20.36 -3.46
C ARG A 191 26.27 21.26 -2.78
N ASN A 192 25.22 20.68 -2.22
CA ASN A 192 24.14 21.44 -1.57
C ASN A 192 24.60 22.12 -0.27
N HIS A 193 25.43 21.43 0.53
CA HIS A 193 25.81 21.91 1.86
C HIS A 193 27.26 22.44 1.97
N GLY A 194 28.14 22.10 1.03
CA GLY A 194 29.58 22.38 1.13
C GLY A 194 30.32 21.54 2.19
N GLN A 195 29.69 20.46 2.69
CA GLN A 195 30.19 19.63 3.80
C GLN A 195 30.24 18.15 3.39
N PRO A 196 31.05 17.30 4.05
CA PRO A 196 30.96 15.86 3.83
C PRO A 196 29.60 15.31 4.27
N PHE A 197 29.14 14.26 3.58
CA PHE A 197 27.91 13.54 3.92
C PHE A 197 27.94 13.06 5.39
N PRO A 198 26.84 13.24 6.14
CA PRO A 198 26.79 12.93 7.56
C PRO A 198 27.04 11.45 7.82
N ARG A 199 27.63 11.15 8.97
CA ARG A 199 27.77 9.76 9.40
C ARG A 199 26.41 9.25 9.85
N LEU A 200 25.93 8.22 9.14
CA LEU A 200 24.68 7.55 9.53
C LEU A 200 24.85 6.80 10.85
N GLU A 201 23.80 6.75 11.66
CA GLU A 201 23.76 5.98 12.91
C GLU A 201 24.00 4.48 12.64
N GLN A 202 23.48 3.99 11.52
CA GLN A 202 23.63 2.61 11.07
C GLN A 202 23.70 2.51 9.54
N ASN A 203 24.23 1.40 9.04
CA ASN A 203 24.24 1.12 7.60
C ASN A 203 22.83 0.80 7.11
N PHE A 204 22.41 1.43 6.01
CA PHE A 204 21.12 1.12 5.41
C PHE A 204 21.10 -0.30 4.82
N LYS A 205 20.12 -1.10 5.24
CA LYS A 205 19.86 -2.43 4.70
C LYS A 205 18.40 -2.50 4.24
N PRO A 206 18.11 -2.68 2.94
CA PRO A 206 16.74 -2.72 2.44
C PRO A 206 15.85 -3.75 3.17
N ARG A 207 16.42 -4.89 3.56
CA ARG A 207 15.70 -5.93 4.32
C ARG A 207 15.18 -5.45 5.67
N ASP A 208 15.92 -4.56 6.34
CA ASP A 208 15.67 -4.21 7.74
C ASP A 208 15.04 -2.83 7.87
N HIS A 209 15.28 -1.93 6.91
CA HIS A 209 14.98 -0.50 7.04
C HIS A 209 13.97 0.03 6.02
N MET A 210 13.38 -0.80 5.17
CA MET A 210 12.42 -0.31 4.14
C MET A 210 11.12 0.24 4.73
N THR A 211 10.76 -0.13 5.96
CA THR A 211 9.63 0.49 6.68
C THR A 211 9.83 1.99 6.89
N ALA A 212 11.07 2.49 6.94
CA ALA A 212 11.37 3.93 6.99
C ALA A 212 10.93 4.64 5.70
N TYR A 213 11.13 4.02 4.53
CA TYR A 213 10.65 4.56 3.25
C TYR A 213 9.13 4.52 3.13
N LEU A 214 8.51 3.40 3.52
CA LEU A 214 7.04 3.28 3.58
C LEU A 214 6.43 4.37 4.47
N GLY A 215 7.00 4.56 5.66
CA GLY A 215 6.57 5.57 6.61
C GLY A 215 6.73 6.98 6.08
N LEU A 216 7.92 7.31 5.55
CA LEU A 216 8.18 8.63 4.99
C LEU A 216 7.23 8.94 3.84
N MET A 217 7.04 8.01 2.91
CA MET A 217 6.13 8.21 1.78
C MET A 217 4.67 8.43 2.24
N ALA A 218 4.23 7.70 3.27
CA ALA A 218 2.90 7.89 3.84
C ALA A 218 2.73 9.29 4.46
N ASP A 219 3.73 9.76 5.20
CA ASP A 219 3.75 11.11 5.77
C ASP A 219 3.83 12.18 4.66
N LEU A 220 4.60 11.94 3.59
CA LEU A 220 4.67 12.81 2.42
C LEU A 220 3.35 12.90 1.65
N ILE A 221 2.63 11.79 1.53
CA ILE A 221 1.28 11.75 0.94
C ILE A 221 0.33 12.64 1.75
N LYS A 222 0.37 12.55 3.09
CA LYS A 222 -0.43 13.45 3.94
C LYS A 222 -0.03 14.90 3.80
N PHE A 223 1.28 15.14 3.77
CA PHE A 223 1.84 16.47 3.59
C PHE A 223 1.42 17.11 2.25
N CYS A 224 1.32 16.32 1.18
CA CYS A 224 0.80 16.76 -0.12
C CYS A 224 -0.72 17.03 -0.14
N GLY A 225 -1.40 16.92 1.00
CA GLY A 225 -2.82 17.25 1.17
C GLY A 225 -3.78 16.07 1.03
N TYR A 226 -3.28 14.84 0.87
CA TYR A 226 -4.13 13.65 0.82
C TYR A 226 -4.44 13.12 2.23
N LYS A 227 -5.53 12.38 2.39
CA LYS A 227 -5.96 11.91 3.72
C LYS A 227 -5.13 10.77 4.30
N GLY A 228 -4.29 10.13 3.49
CA GLY A 228 -3.46 8.98 3.85
C GLY A 228 -3.17 8.10 2.63
N TRP A 229 -2.38 7.05 2.83
CA TRP A 229 -2.03 6.09 1.79
C TRP A 229 -2.81 4.79 1.94
N VAL A 230 -3.63 4.46 0.93
CA VAL A 230 -4.31 3.16 0.86
C VAL A 230 -3.51 2.24 -0.06
N ILE A 231 -3.11 1.07 0.44
CA ILE A 231 -2.39 0.06 -0.36
C ILE A 231 -3.30 -1.15 -0.54
N LEU A 232 -3.60 -1.45 -1.80
CA LEU A 232 -4.42 -2.59 -2.20
C LEU A 232 -3.52 -3.70 -2.74
N ILE A 233 -3.63 -4.89 -2.14
CA ILE A 233 -2.78 -6.04 -2.48
C ILE A 233 -3.66 -7.13 -3.10
N ASP A 234 -3.42 -7.47 -4.36
CA ASP A 234 -4.05 -8.61 -5.03
C ASP A 234 -3.12 -9.84 -5.02
N GLU A 235 -3.71 -11.02 -5.26
CA GLU A 235 -3.02 -12.31 -5.32
C GLU A 235 -2.19 -12.66 -4.06
N LEU A 236 -2.72 -12.35 -2.88
CA LEU A 236 -2.02 -12.62 -1.62
C LEU A 236 -1.65 -14.10 -1.44
N GLU A 237 -2.43 -15.02 -2.03
CA GLU A 237 -2.18 -16.47 -2.00
C GLU A 237 -0.81 -16.89 -2.57
N LEU A 238 -0.16 -16.04 -3.38
CA LEU A 238 1.17 -16.32 -3.88
C LEU A 238 2.24 -16.40 -2.78
N MET A 239 1.99 -15.81 -1.61
CA MET A 239 2.86 -16.01 -0.44
C MET A 239 2.94 -17.50 -0.06
N GLY A 240 1.88 -18.27 -0.26
CA GLY A 240 1.85 -19.70 0.03
C GLY A 240 2.80 -20.55 -0.81
N ARG A 241 3.25 -20.03 -1.95
CA ARG A 241 4.23 -20.69 -2.83
C ARG A 241 5.68 -20.52 -2.37
N LEU A 242 5.92 -19.66 -1.37
CA LEU A 242 7.26 -19.42 -0.84
C LEU A 242 7.71 -20.57 0.07
N GLY A 243 9.02 -20.76 0.20
CA GLY A 243 9.61 -21.65 1.21
C GLY A 243 9.33 -21.16 2.65
N ARG A 244 9.46 -22.03 3.64
CA ARG A 244 9.05 -21.75 5.03
C ARG A 244 9.64 -20.47 5.62
N GLN A 245 10.96 -20.25 5.51
CA GLN A 245 11.62 -19.04 6.03
C GLN A 245 11.15 -17.76 5.31
N SER A 246 10.95 -17.85 4.00
CA SER A 246 10.39 -16.77 3.18
C SER A 246 8.95 -16.44 3.55
N ARG A 247 8.12 -17.44 3.86
CA ARG A 247 6.76 -17.23 4.38
C ARG A 247 6.75 -16.52 5.72
N LEU A 248 7.63 -16.93 6.66
CA LEU A 248 7.77 -16.23 7.94
C LEU A 248 8.10 -14.75 7.73
N ALA A 249 9.05 -14.43 6.86
CA ALA A 249 9.37 -13.03 6.54
C ALA A 249 8.17 -12.30 5.91
N ALA A 250 7.47 -12.95 4.98
CA ALA A 250 6.29 -12.37 4.34
C ALA A 250 5.15 -12.09 5.35
N TYR A 251 4.91 -12.99 6.30
CA TYR A 251 3.88 -12.82 7.32
C TYR A 251 4.23 -11.72 8.32
N ARG A 252 5.51 -11.56 8.69
CA ARG A 252 5.95 -10.43 9.52
C ARG A 252 5.72 -9.10 8.82
N ASN A 253 6.04 -9.02 7.53
CA ASN A 253 5.79 -7.83 6.72
C ASN A 253 4.28 -7.55 6.59
N LEU A 254 3.47 -8.59 6.34
CA LEU A 254 2.02 -8.46 6.23
C LEU A 254 1.39 -8.03 7.56
N TYR A 255 1.85 -8.57 8.69
CA TYR A 255 1.40 -8.17 10.03
C TYR A 255 1.63 -6.68 10.27
N TRP A 256 2.81 -6.18 9.94
CA TRP A 256 3.15 -4.77 10.02
C TRP A 256 2.28 -3.93 9.07
N LEU A 257 2.18 -4.31 7.79
CA LEU A 257 1.39 -3.60 6.78
C LEU A 257 -0.10 -3.51 7.14
N LEU A 258 -0.67 -4.59 7.66
CA LEU A 258 -2.06 -4.64 8.09
C LEU A 258 -2.28 -3.99 9.46
N ASN A 259 -1.25 -3.42 10.11
CA ASN A 259 -1.38 -2.84 11.44
C ASN A 259 -2.07 -3.80 12.43
N ILE A 260 -1.76 -5.10 12.35
CA ILE A 260 -2.35 -6.07 13.28
C ILE A 260 -1.77 -5.75 14.67
N GLY A 261 -2.64 -5.45 15.64
CA GLY A 261 -2.24 -5.02 16.98
C GLY A 261 -2.30 -3.51 17.22
N GLY A 262 -2.58 -2.69 16.20
CA GLY A 262 -2.90 -1.27 16.36
C GLY A 262 -1.74 -0.34 16.75
N GLU A 263 -0.49 -0.81 16.64
CA GLU A 263 0.71 -0.05 17.01
C GLU A 263 1.32 0.72 15.81
N HIS A 264 0.74 0.62 14.62
CA HIS A 264 1.27 1.28 13.42
C HIS A 264 1.03 2.79 13.46
N GLU A 265 2.12 3.56 13.37
CA GLU A 265 2.09 5.03 13.50
C GLU A 265 2.07 5.75 12.15
N TYR A 266 2.26 5.05 11.03
CA TYR A 266 2.25 5.68 9.70
C TYR A 266 0.84 5.71 9.11
N PRO A 267 0.47 6.77 8.38
CA PRO A 267 -0.85 6.90 7.79
C PRO A 267 -0.99 6.01 6.56
N ILE A 268 -1.04 4.70 6.80
CA ILE A 268 -1.19 3.64 5.81
C ILE A 268 -2.41 2.80 6.21
N TYR A 269 -3.27 2.51 5.24
CA TYR A 269 -4.33 1.52 5.38
C TYR A 269 -4.19 0.48 4.28
N VAL A 270 -4.28 -0.80 4.64
CA VAL A 270 -4.03 -1.90 3.71
C VAL A 270 -5.26 -2.80 3.58
N VAL A 271 -5.63 -3.08 2.34
CA VAL A 271 -6.66 -4.09 2.02
C VAL A 271 -6.05 -5.09 1.06
N ALA A 272 -6.02 -6.36 1.45
CA ALA A 272 -5.51 -7.45 0.64
C ALA A 272 -6.66 -8.35 0.16
N ALA A 273 -6.52 -8.93 -1.03
CA ALA A 273 -7.38 -9.96 -1.55
C ALA A 273 -6.62 -11.29 -1.64
N ALA A 274 -7.25 -12.36 -1.18
CA ALA A 274 -6.66 -13.69 -1.11
C ALA A 274 -7.63 -14.76 -1.57
N ALA A 275 -7.12 -15.79 -2.25
CA ALA A 275 -7.89 -17.01 -2.50
C ALA A 275 -8.24 -17.72 -1.18
N SER A 276 -9.49 -18.17 -0.99
CA SER A 276 -9.93 -18.89 0.22
C SER A 276 -9.08 -20.12 0.54
N ARG A 277 -8.48 -20.76 -0.49
CA ARG A 277 -7.56 -21.89 -0.32
C ARG A 277 -6.32 -21.56 0.52
N LEU A 278 -5.81 -20.33 0.46
CA LEU A 278 -4.69 -19.93 1.33
C LEU A 278 -5.08 -20.07 2.81
N GLN A 279 -6.31 -19.71 3.17
CA GLN A 279 -6.82 -19.85 4.52
C GLN A 279 -6.99 -21.32 4.90
N SER A 280 -7.70 -22.10 4.08
CA SER A 280 -8.10 -23.47 4.42
C SER A 280 -6.97 -24.49 4.27
N GLU A 281 -6.10 -24.33 3.28
CA GLU A 281 -5.08 -25.34 2.92
C GLU A 281 -3.68 -25.01 3.44
N LEU A 282 -3.43 -23.78 3.89
CA LEU A 282 -2.12 -23.37 4.39
C LEU A 282 -2.17 -22.83 5.82
N TRP A 283 -2.99 -21.81 6.08
CA TRP A 283 -3.01 -21.18 7.42
C TRP A 283 -3.69 -22.03 8.47
N TYR A 284 -4.79 -22.70 8.12
CA TYR A 284 -5.59 -23.53 9.05
C TYR A 284 -5.74 -24.97 8.59
N ALA A 285 -4.77 -25.49 7.82
CA ALA A 285 -4.78 -26.89 7.41
C ALA A 285 -4.84 -27.85 8.62
N GLU A 286 -5.51 -28.99 8.47
CA GLU A 286 -5.61 -29.98 9.55
C GLU A 286 -4.25 -30.59 9.93
N ARG A 287 -3.28 -30.58 9.01
CA ARG A 287 -1.91 -31.07 9.23
C ARG A 287 -0.91 -30.12 8.59
N ASN A 288 0.22 -29.92 9.25
CA ASN A 288 1.31 -29.07 8.79
C ASN A 288 0.90 -27.62 8.45
N ASN A 289 -0.07 -27.05 9.17
CA ASN A 289 -0.49 -25.66 8.95
C ASN A 289 0.58 -24.65 9.36
N ASP A 290 0.53 -23.49 8.73
CA ASP A 290 1.46 -22.40 9.02
C ASP A 290 1.18 -21.75 10.39
N ARG A 291 -0.06 -21.81 10.91
CA ARG A 291 -0.42 -21.28 12.23
C ARG A 291 0.41 -21.91 13.35
N ASP A 292 0.66 -23.21 13.29
CA ASP A 292 1.34 -23.94 14.34
C ASP A 292 2.84 -24.03 14.05
N ASN A 293 3.23 -24.19 12.77
CA ASN A 293 4.62 -24.44 12.38
C ASN A 293 5.50 -23.20 12.24
N ILE A 294 4.96 -22.06 11.81
CA ILE A 294 5.77 -20.85 11.61
C ILE A 294 6.23 -20.21 12.92
N PRO A 295 5.41 -20.17 13.99
CA PRO A 295 5.86 -19.75 15.31
C PRO A 295 6.99 -20.62 15.87
N GLU A 296 6.95 -21.94 15.63
CA GLU A 296 8.00 -22.88 16.02
C GLU A 296 9.35 -22.55 15.34
N ILE A 297 9.31 -22.18 14.06
CA ILE A 297 10.49 -21.77 13.27
C ILE A 297 11.05 -20.40 13.70
N ALA A 298 10.20 -19.51 14.25
CA ALA A 298 10.61 -18.16 14.63
C ALA A 298 11.45 -18.10 15.92
N GLY A 299 11.53 -19.19 16.71
CA GLY A 299 12.43 -19.32 17.86
C GLY A 299 12.24 -18.30 18.99
N ALA A 300 11.18 -17.48 18.98
CA ALA A 300 10.98 -16.40 19.95
C ALA A 300 9.48 -16.11 20.23
N ARG A 301 9.12 -16.36 21.49
CA ARG A 301 7.94 -15.92 22.28
C ARG A 301 6.53 -16.17 21.71
N LEU A 302 5.90 -17.23 22.25
CA LEU A 302 4.45 -17.47 22.23
C LEU A 302 3.59 -16.23 22.54
N GLN A 303 4.11 -15.23 23.27
CA GLN A 303 3.38 -14.01 23.65
C GLN A 303 3.07 -13.08 22.46
N ASP A 304 3.94 -13.03 21.44
CA ASP A 304 3.69 -12.27 20.20
C ASP A 304 2.72 -13.01 19.28
N TRP A 305 2.71 -14.35 19.36
CA TRP A 305 1.82 -15.21 18.59
C TRP A 305 0.41 -15.31 19.18
N GLU A 306 0.23 -15.23 20.50
CA GLU A 306 -1.12 -15.22 21.09
C GLU A 306 -1.92 -13.97 20.71
N LYS A 307 -1.25 -12.84 20.42
CA LYS A 307 -1.89 -11.65 19.81
C LYS A 307 -2.36 -11.92 18.36
N ILE A 308 -1.56 -12.65 17.57
CA ILE A 308 -1.88 -13.03 16.17
C ILE A 308 -2.95 -14.14 16.10
N GLY A 309 -2.93 -15.07 17.06
CA GLY A 309 -3.74 -16.28 17.06
C GLY A 309 -5.09 -16.16 17.79
N ARG A 310 -5.29 -15.15 18.64
CA ARG A 310 -6.56 -14.92 19.37
C ARG A 310 -7.25 -13.57 19.09
N GLY A 311 -6.67 -12.69 18.28
CA GLY A 311 -7.29 -11.42 17.90
C GLY A 311 -8.19 -11.58 16.67
N ARG A 312 -9.50 -11.69 16.89
CA ARG A 312 -10.60 -11.52 15.90
C ARG A 312 -10.16 -11.33 14.44
N TRP A 313 -9.87 -12.43 13.76
CA TRP A 313 -10.12 -12.46 12.33
C TRP A 313 -11.64 -12.32 12.23
N ASN A 314 -12.15 -11.14 11.85
CA ASN A 314 -13.57 -10.98 11.52
C ASN A 314 -13.83 -11.78 10.24
N THR A 315 -13.96 -13.10 10.41
CA THR A 315 -14.31 -14.05 9.38
C THR A 315 -15.81 -14.00 9.22
N PHE A 316 -16.29 -13.35 8.16
CA PHE A 316 -17.65 -13.59 7.68
C PHE A 316 -17.63 -14.86 6.85
N SER A 317 -17.94 -15.98 7.49
CA SER A 317 -18.49 -17.15 6.82
C SER A 317 -19.95 -16.85 6.51
N GLY A 318 -20.23 -16.42 5.28
CA GLY A 318 -21.60 -16.36 4.76
C GLY A 318 -22.16 -17.77 4.70
N GLY A 319 -23.01 -18.12 5.66
CA GLY A 319 -23.79 -19.34 5.65
C GLY A 319 -25.20 -19.01 6.11
N GLN A 320 -26.10 -18.80 5.17
CA GLN A 320 -27.16 -19.76 4.83
C GLN A 320 -27.47 -19.66 3.34
#